data_AF-A0A835FDC8-F1
#
_entry.id   AF-A0A835FDC8-F1
#
_cell.length_a   1.000
_cell.length_b   1.000
_cell.length_c   1.000
_cell.angle_alpha   90.00
_cell.angle_beta   90.00
_cell.angle_gamma   90.00
#
_symmetry.space_group_name_H-M   'P 1'
#
loop_
_entity.id
_entity.type
_entity.pdbx_description
1 polymer ?
#
loop_
_entity_poly.entity_id
_entity_poly.type
_entity_poly.pdbx_seq_one_letter_code
_entity_poly.pdbx_strand_id
1 'polypeptide(L)'
;MARRNMLQQHVPAQPQSQQLEEEQTPQAQSMEELSTRDREVATTLSKYCAYLVAFLPELLPEHILTVKVVIQEVLKEAQELLGRKQVSMEEKTRTIEQLLVRPREDVSRMQTFHKGLLLGHELEKQSVSLRWKTMADFWSETILYTFSNSRTVASS
;
A
#
# COMPACT_ATOMS: atom_id res chain seq x y z
N MET A 1 -35.39 -79.03 13.19
CA MET A 1 -35.02 -78.12 12.08
C MET A 1 -34.15 -77.00 12.64
N ALA A 2 -33.02 -76.71 11.96
CA ALA A 2 -32.04 -75.59 12.03
C ALA A 2 -31.97 -74.68 13.29
N ARG A 3 -30.86 -74.59 14.04
CA ARG A 3 -29.58 -73.84 13.79
C ARG A 3 -29.72 -72.35 13.44
N ARG A 4 -29.04 -71.50 14.24
CA ARG A 4 -28.26 -70.25 13.97
C ARG A 4 -28.66 -69.08 14.89
N ASN A 5 -27.74 -68.57 15.71
CA ASN A 5 -26.71 -67.52 15.43
C ASN A 5 -27.37 -66.17 15.12
N MET A 6 -26.86 -64.98 15.45
CA MET A 6 -25.68 -64.44 16.15
C MET A 6 -25.79 -62.93 15.86
N LEU A 7 -25.31 -62.10 16.79
CA LEU A 7 -24.75 -60.76 16.57
C LEU A 7 -25.68 -59.57 16.24
N GLN A 8 -25.48 -58.55 17.08
CA GLN A 8 -25.48 -57.09 16.81
C GLN A 8 -26.82 -56.46 16.41
N GLN A 9 -27.19 -55.31 16.96
CA GLN A 9 -26.38 -54.09 16.90
C GLN A 9 -26.43 -53.27 18.20
N HIS A 10 -25.26 -52.87 18.65
CA HIS A 10 -25.06 -51.66 19.43
C HIS A 10 -24.93 -50.51 18.41
N VAL A 11 -25.76 -49.48 18.52
CA VAL A 11 -25.66 -48.21 17.78
C VAL A 11 -25.57 -47.09 18.81
N PRO A 12 -24.64 -46.13 18.68
CA PRO A 12 -24.06 -45.41 19.81
C PRO A 12 -24.73 -44.07 20.15
N ALA A 13 -24.25 -43.49 21.25
CA ALA A 13 -24.58 -42.22 21.87
C ALA A 13 -24.87 -41.04 20.91
N GLN A 14 -25.94 -40.30 21.22
CA GLN A 14 -26.11 -38.91 20.82
C GLN A 14 -25.81 -38.01 22.04
N PRO A 15 -24.72 -37.24 22.06
CA PRO A 15 -24.66 -36.02 22.84
C PRO A 15 -25.41 -34.92 22.08
N GLN A 16 -26.27 -34.21 22.80
CA GLN A 16 -27.02 -33.06 22.33
C GLN A 16 -26.08 -31.98 21.80
N SER A 17 -26.49 -31.41 20.67
CA SER A 17 -25.90 -30.28 19.98
C SER A 17 -26.03 -28.98 20.80
N GLN A 18 -25.19 -28.00 20.44
CA GLN A 18 -25.22 -26.58 20.84
C GLN A 18 -24.59 -26.36 22.23
N GLN A 19 -23.45 -25.70 22.39
CA GLN A 19 -22.96 -24.49 21.74
C GLN A 19 -21.42 -24.57 21.64
N LEU A 20 -20.88 -24.57 20.43
CA LEU A 20 -19.55 -23.99 20.22
C LEU A 20 -19.82 -22.51 20.01
N GLU A 21 -19.68 -21.73 21.07
CA GLU A 21 -19.41 -20.30 20.93
C GLU A 21 -18.19 -20.20 20.03
N GLU A 22 -18.45 -19.73 18.82
CA GLU A 22 -17.44 -19.22 17.93
C GLU A 22 -16.85 -18.01 18.67
N GLU A 23 -15.85 -18.26 19.52
CA GLU A 23 -15.03 -17.25 20.16
C GLU A 23 -14.19 -16.58 19.08
N GLN A 24 -14.88 -15.75 18.28
CA GLN A 24 -14.28 -14.79 17.39
C GLN A 24 -13.49 -13.83 18.26
N THR A 25 -12.18 -13.91 18.15
CA THR A 25 -11.23 -13.09 18.91
C THR A 25 -11.48 -11.61 18.56
N PRO A 26 -11.90 -10.75 19.51
CA PRO A 26 -12.23 -9.33 19.23
C PRO A 26 -11.08 -8.52 18.61
N GLN A 27 -9.85 -9.02 18.73
CA GLN A 27 -8.64 -8.36 18.23
C GLN A 27 -8.48 -8.47 16.71
N ALA A 28 -8.89 -9.58 16.08
CA ALA A 28 -8.72 -9.76 14.64
C ALA A 28 -9.65 -8.83 13.84
N GLN A 29 -10.91 -8.70 14.27
CA GLN A 29 -11.89 -7.78 13.68
C GLN A 29 -11.43 -6.32 13.81
N SER A 30 -10.94 -5.92 14.98
CA SER A 30 -10.45 -4.54 15.19
C SER A 30 -9.24 -4.18 14.32
N MET A 31 -8.35 -5.15 14.05
CA MET A 31 -7.13 -4.92 13.28
C MET A 31 -7.40 -4.86 11.76
N GLU A 32 -8.39 -5.61 11.27
CA GLU A 32 -8.84 -5.56 9.88
C GLU A 32 -9.62 -4.27 9.58
N GLU A 33 -10.47 -3.82 10.51
CA GLU A 33 -11.17 -2.54 10.41
C GLU A 33 -10.20 -1.35 10.40
N LEU A 34 -9.19 -1.35 11.26
CA LEU A 34 -8.15 -0.30 11.27
C LEU A 34 -7.36 -0.26 9.96
N SER A 35 -6.94 -1.42 9.45
CA SER A 35 -6.27 -1.53 8.15
C SER A 35 -7.11 -0.97 7.00
N THR A 36 -8.43 -1.21 7.04
CA THR A 36 -9.38 -0.67 6.06
C THR A 36 -9.46 0.85 6.13
N ARG A 37 -9.54 1.42 7.35
CA ARG A 37 -9.54 2.88 7.55
C ARG A 37 -8.24 3.52 7.09
N ASP A 38 -7.10 2.94 7.43
CA ASP A 38 -5.78 3.47 7.01
C ASP A 38 -5.66 3.48 5.48
N ARG A 39 -6.16 2.43 4.82
CA ARG A 39 -6.22 2.37 3.35
C ARG A 39 -7.11 3.47 2.77
N GLU A 40 -8.28 3.73 3.35
CA GLU A 40 -9.18 4.80 2.91
C GLU A 40 -8.53 6.17 3.06
N VAL A 41 -7.88 6.44 4.20
CA VAL A 41 -7.14 7.69 4.44
C VAL A 41 -6.01 7.83 3.42
N ALA A 42 -5.14 6.83 3.30
CA ALA A 42 -4.01 6.86 2.37
C ALA A 42 -4.45 7.11 0.92
N THR A 43 -5.50 6.43 0.46
CA THR A 43 -6.00 6.58 -0.91
C THR A 43 -6.71 7.90 -1.15
N THR A 44 -7.45 8.42 -0.16
CA THR A 44 -8.14 9.70 -0.26
C THR A 44 -7.14 10.85 -0.30
N LEU A 45 -6.18 10.86 0.64
CA LEU A 45 -5.19 11.93 0.73
C LEU A 45 -4.23 11.92 -0.46
N SER A 46 -3.77 10.75 -0.93
CA SER A 46 -2.93 10.65 -2.13
C SER A 46 -3.65 11.18 -3.39
N LYS A 47 -4.94 10.86 -3.57
CA LYS A 47 -5.75 11.41 -4.67
C LYS A 47 -5.90 12.92 -4.57
N TYR A 48 -6.11 13.44 -3.36
CA TYR A 48 -6.19 14.88 -3.14
C TYR A 48 -4.87 15.57 -3.46
N CYS A 49 -3.73 15.02 -3.03
CA CYS A 49 -2.41 15.53 -3.41
C CYS A 49 -2.20 15.50 -4.94
N ALA A 50 -2.56 14.41 -5.62
CA ALA A 50 -2.49 14.33 -7.07
C ALA A 50 -3.36 15.39 -7.76
N TYR A 51 -4.56 15.63 -7.22
CA TYR A 51 -5.46 16.70 -7.69
C TYR A 51 -4.84 18.08 -7.52
N LEU A 52 -4.25 18.38 -6.35
CA LEU A 52 -3.55 19.64 -6.11
C LEU A 52 -2.44 19.85 -7.13
N VAL A 53 -1.61 18.84 -7.36
CA VAL A 53 -0.48 18.94 -8.28
C VAL A 53 -0.93 19.12 -9.75
N ALA A 54 -2.01 18.45 -10.15
CA ALA A 54 -2.51 18.52 -11.52
C ALA A 54 -3.32 19.79 -11.82
N PHE A 55 -4.15 20.24 -10.88
CA PHE A 55 -5.18 21.25 -11.13
C PHE A 55 -5.05 22.52 -10.30
N LEU A 56 -4.44 22.46 -9.11
CA LEU A 56 -4.29 23.60 -8.21
C LEU A 56 -2.86 23.74 -7.70
N PRO A 57 -1.85 23.79 -8.59
CA PRO A 57 -0.46 23.85 -8.15
C PRO A 57 -0.18 25.13 -7.35
N GLU A 58 -0.97 26.19 -7.51
CA GLU A 58 -0.87 27.46 -6.75
C GLU A 58 -1.04 27.28 -5.24
N LEU A 59 -1.65 26.18 -4.80
CA LEU A 59 -1.84 25.87 -3.39
C LEU A 59 -0.63 25.16 -2.76
N LEU A 60 0.38 24.80 -3.55
CA LEU A 60 1.57 24.11 -3.05
C LEU A 60 2.58 25.12 -2.47
N PRO A 61 3.22 24.80 -1.32
CA PRO A 61 4.13 25.73 -0.63
C PRO A 61 5.34 26.15 -1.43
N GLU A 62 5.82 25.29 -2.32
CA GLU A 62 6.99 25.53 -3.13
C GLU A 62 6.60 25.77 -4.58
N HIS A 63 7.22 26.82 -5.13
CA HIS A 63 7.22 27.27 -6.52
C HIS A 63 6.70 26.19 -7.48
N ILE A 64 5.46 26.38 -7.95
CA ILE A 64 4.69 25.55 -8.91
C ILE A 64 5.55 24.89 -10.00
N LEU A 65 6.56 25.63 -10.50
CA LEU A 65 7.44 25.17 -11.56
C LEU A 65 8.34 23.99 -11.10
N THR A 66 8.73 23.92 -9.83
CA THR A 66 9.55 22.84 -9.28
C THR A 66 8.81 21.51 -9.29
N VAL A 67 7.55 21.46 -8.84
CA VAL A 67 6.77 20.22 -8.78
C VAL A 67 6.46 19.69 -10.18
N LYS A 68 6.10 20.57 -11.12
CA LYS A 68 5.86 20.17 -12.51
C LYS A 68 7.13 19.63 -13.17
N VAL A 69 8.27 20.29 -12.98
CA VAL A 69 9.56 19.83 -13.51
C VAL A 69 9.91 18.46 -12.95
N VAL A 70 9.82 18.27 -11.63
CA VAL A 70 10.11 16.98 -10.98
C VAL A 70 9.21 15.87 -11.52
N ILE A 71 7.91 16.12 -11.73
CA ILE A 71 7.03 15.10 -12.33
C ILE A 71 7.44 14.76 -13.74
N GLN A 72 7.75 15.76 -14.58
CA GLN A 72 8.18 15.50 -15.96
C GLN A 72 9.49 14.72 -15.99
N GLU A 73 10.42 15.04 -15.10
CA GLU A 73 11.66 14.28 -14.91
C GLU A 73 11.38 12.84 -14.52
N VAL A 74 10.56 12.60 -13.48
CA VAL A 74 10.18 11.24 -13.05
C VAL A 74 9.52 10.45 -14.18
N LEU A 75 8.63 11.08 -14.96
CA LEU A 75 8.00 10.43 -16.11
C LEU A 75 9.01 10.07 -17.19
N LYS A 76 9.97 10.96 -17.46
CA LYS A 76 11.05 10.70 -18.41
C LYS A 76 11.95 9.57 -17.94
N GLU A 77 12.37 9.58 -16.68
CA GLU A 77 13.16 8.51 -16.05
C GLU A 77 12.42 7.17 -16.13
N ALA A 78 11.12 7.16 -15.83
CA ALA A 78 10.28 5.96 -15.94
C ALA A 78 10.20 5.44 -17.37
N GLN A 79 10.06 6.33 -18.36
CA GLN A 79 10.03 5.95 -19.78
C GLN A 79 11.38 5.44 -20.29
N GLU A 80 12.49 6.01 -19.80
CA GLU A 80 13.84 5.56 -20.14
C GLU A 80 14.11 4.17 -19.57
N LEU A 81 13.65 3.89 -18.35
CA LEU A 81 13.82 2.59 -17.71
C LEU A 81 12.86 1.52 -18.27
N LEU A 82 11.56 1.82 -18.33
CA LEU A 82 10.52 0.85 -18.64
C LEU A 82 10.15 0.79 -20.14
N GLY A 83 10.75 1.67 -20.94
CA GLY A 83 10.49 1.80 -22.37
C GLY A 83 9.22 2.58 -22.71
N ARG A 84 9.24 3.25 -23.88
CA ARG A 84 8.08 3.98 -24.43
C ARG A 84 7.05 3.11 -25.14
N LYS A 85 7.42 1.89 -25.53
CA LYS A 85 6.54 0.96 -26.27
C LYS A 85 5.63 0.21 -25.30
N GLN A 86 4.57 -0.41 -25.84
CA GLN A 86 3.71 -1.37 -25.12
C GLN A 86 4.53 -2.64 -24.81
N VAL A 87 5.46 -2.51 -23.86
CA VAL A 87 6.21 -3.60 -23.25
C VAL A 87 5.25 -4.34 -22.32
N SER A 88 5.33 -5.68 -22.26
CA SER A 88 4.48 -6.48 -21.39
C SER A 88 4.66 -6.05 -19.93
N MET A 89 3.58 -6.16 -19.14
CA MET A 89 3.67 -5.86 -17.70
C MET A 89 4.72 -6.74 -17.01
N GLU A 90 4.86 -8.01 -17.45
CA GLU A 90 5.86 -8.95 -16.94
C GLU A 90 7.30 -8.49 -17.21
N GLU A 91 7.56 -7.93 -18.40
CA GLU A 91 8.86 -7.39 -18.75
C GLU A 91 9.21 -6.17 -17.89
N LYS A 92 8.22 -5.27 -17.65
CA LYS A 92 8.41 -4.12 -16.76
C LYS A 92 8.72 -4.56 -15.33
N THR A 93 8.00 -5.55 -14.80
CA THR A 93 8.25 -6.11 -13.47
C THR A 93 9.66 -6.70 -13.39
N ARG A 94 10.08 -7.49 -14.39
CA ARG A 94 11.45 -8.05 -14.44
C ARG A 94 12.52 -6.96 -14.46
N THR A 95 12.32 -5.89 -15.23
CA THR A 95 13.25 -4.74 -15.26
C THR A 95 13.36 -4.08 -13.89
N ILE A 96 12.24 -3.88 -13.20
CA ILE A 96 12.22 -3.32 -11.84
C ILE A 96 12.96 -4.25 -10.86
N GLU A 97 12.65 -5.54 -10.86
CA GLU A 97 13.30 -6.53 -9.98
C GLU A 97 14.82 -6.56 -10.18
N GLN A 98 15.29 -6.58 -11.43
CA GLN A 98 16.72 -6.55 -11.75
C GLN A 98 17.40 -5.27 -11.24
N LEU A 99 16.69 -4.14 -11.30
CA LEU A 99 17.18 -2.86 -10.80
C LEU A 99 17.30 -2.86 -9.27
N LEU A 100 16.30 -3.42 -8.57
CA LEU A 100 16.25 -3.49 -7.10
C LEU A 100 17.33 -4.42 -6.51
N VAL A 101 17.78 -5.42 -7.27
CA VAL A 101 18.83 -6.39 -6.85
C VAL A 101 20.25 -5.83 -7.03
N ARG A 102 20.45 -4.81 -7.87
CA ARG A 102 21.79 -4.26 -8.16
C ARG A 102 22.43 -3.64 -6.91
N PRO A 103 23.76 -3.79 -6.70
CA PRO A 103 24.48 -3.07 -5.65
C PRO A 103 24.23 -1.56 -5.73
N ARG A 104 23.90 -0.95 -4.59
CA ARG A 104 23.53 0.46 -4.54
C ARG A 104 24.75 1.36 -4.73
N GLU A 105 24.62 2.30 -5.65
CA GLU A 105 25.43 3.52 -5.66
C GLU A 105 24.90 4.51 -4.60
N ASP A 106 25.57 5.64 -4.40
CA ASP A 106 25.13 6.70 -3.48
C ASP A 106 23.67 7.11 -3.76
N VAL A 107 22.80 6.87 -2.78
CA VAL A 107 21.34 7.16 -2.85
C VAL A 107 21.07 8.61 -3.20
N SER A 108 21.96 9.53 -2.80
CA SER A 108 21.84 10.96 -3.07
C SER A 108 21.84 11.25 -4.58
N ARG A 109 22.62 10.49 -5.36
CA ARG A 109 22.79 10.64 -6.81
C ARG A 109 21.75 9.87 -7.63
N MET A 110 20.87 9.11 -6.98
CA MET A 110 19.85 8.34 -7.69
C MET A 110 18.72 9.23 -8.22
N GLN A 111 18.25 8.84 -9.40
CA GLN A 111 17.03 9.35 -10.03
C GLN A 111 15.82 9.23 -9.10
N THR A 112 14.92 10.21 -9.17
CA THR A 112 13.76 10.29 -8.28
C THR A 112 12.81 9.11 -8.48
N PHE A 113 12.64 8.66 -9.73
CA PHE A 113 11.88 7.45 -10.05
C PHE A 113 12.46 6.20 -9.37
N HIS A 114 13.79 6.03 -9.40
CA HIS A 114 14.45 4.89 -8.76
C HIS A 114 14.32 4.96 -7.24
N LYS A 115 14.46 6.14 -6.63
CA LYS A 115 14.15 6.33 -5.19
C LYS A 115 12.73 5.88 -4.86
N GLY A 116 11.76 6.19 -5.72
CA GLY A 116 10.37 5.72 -5.60
C GLY A 116 10.22 4.19 -5.67
N LEU A 117 10.93 3.52 -6.59
CA LEU A 117 10.94 2.06 -6.67
C LEU A 117 11.52 1.40 -5.40
N LEU A 118 12.61 1.95 -4.86
CA LEU A 118 13.20 1.46 -3.62
C LEU A 118 12.24 1.62 -2.44
N LEU A 119 11.56 2.76 -2.35
CA LEU A 119 10.56 3.00 -1.32
C LEU A 119 9.40 2.01 -1.44
N GLY A 120 8.88 1.80 -2.66
CA GLY A 120 7.82 0.82 -2.92
C GLY A 120 8.24 -0.60 -2.52
N HIS A 121 9.46 -0.99 -2.87
CA HIS A 121 10.00 -2.30 -2.50
C HIS A 121 10.16 -2.47 -0.98
N GLU A 122 10.53 -1.42 -0.26
CA GLU A 122 10.63 -1.46 1.20
C GLU A 122 9.24 -1.56 1.86
N LEU A 123 8.25 -0.85 1.30
CA LEU A 123 6.85 -0.95 1.72
C LEU A 123 6.28 -2.36 1.48
N GLU A 124 6.68 -3.04 0.41
CA GLU A 124 6.22 -4.41 0.13
C GLU A 124 6.66 -5.43 1.18
N LYS A 125 7.80 -5.22 1.84
CA LYS A 125 8.30 -6.09 2.93
C LYS A 125 7.46 -6.00 4.20
N GLN A 126 6.67 -4.94 4.37
CA GLN A 126 5.80 -4.74 5.53
C GLN A 126 4.52 -5.58 5.42
N SER A 127 3.87 -5.83 6.56
CA SER A 127 2.52 -6.40 6.57
C SER A 127 1.53 -5.45 5.89
N VAL A 128 0.43 -5.99 5.34
CA VAL A 128 -0.57 -5.17 4.63
C VAL A 128 -1.10 -4.04 5.52
N SER A 129 -1.41 -4.32 6.78
CA SER A 129 -1.91 -3.31 7.72
C SER A 129 -0.87 -2.23 8.04
N LEU A 130 0.39 -2.61 8.29
CA LEU A 130 1.46 -1.65 8.56
C LEU A 130 1.77 -0.78 7.33
N ARG A 131 1.71 -1.38 6.13
CA ARG A 131 1.90 -0.67 4.87
C ARG A 131 0.87 0.43 4.68
N TRP A 132 -0.42 0.11 4.89
CA TRP A 132 -1.49 1.11 4.78
C TRP A 132 -1.39 2.18 5.84
N LYS A 133 -1.07 1.82 7.09
CA LYS A 133 -0.81 2.78 8.15
C LYS A 133 0.33 3.74 7.79
N THR A 134 1.47 3.22 7.37
CA THR A 134 2.64 4.03 6.97
C THR A 134 2.27 5.01 5.85
N MET A 135 1.48 4.55 4.87
CA MET A 135 1.00 5.42 3.79
C MET A 135 0.02 6.49 4.29
N ALA A 136 -0.88 6.14 5.21
CA ALA A 136 -1.84 7.08 5.80
C ALA A 136 -1.12 8.19 6.58
N ASP A 137 -0.19 7.80 7.45
CA ASP A 137 0.63 8.72 8.25
C ASP A 137 1.42 9.66 7.32
N PHE A 138 2.14 9.10 6.34
CA PHE A 138 2.90 9.89 5.36
C PHE A 138 2.07 10.95 4.63
N TRP A 139 0.89 10.57 4.10
CA TRP A 139 0.06 11.50 3.35
C TRP A 139 -0.60 12.54 4.26
N SER A 140 -0.95 12.17 5.49
CA SER A 140 -1.47 13.11 6.48
C SER A 140 -0.43 14.17 6.86
N GLU A 141 0.82 13.76 7.13
CA GLU A 141 1.95 14.65 7.41
C GLU A 141 2.27 15.55 6.21
N THR A 142 2.25 15.00 5.00
CA THR A 142 2.46 15.77 3.76
C THR A 142 1.44 16.89 3.62
N ILE A 143 0.16 16.58 3.81
CA ILE A 143 -0.91 17.57 3.77
C ILE A 143 -0.72 18.63 4.85
N LEU A 144 -0.45 18.23 6.09
CA LEU A 144 -0.21 19.17 7.19
C LEU A 144 0.98 20.09 6.89
N TYR A 145 2.07 19.55 6.34
CA TYR A 145 3.22 20.33 5.90
C TYR A 145 2.82 21.32 4.79
N THR A 146 2.05 20.89 3.79
CA THR A 146 1.62 21.77 2.69
C THR A 146 0.77 22.95 3.16
N PHE A 147 -0.10 22.76 4.15
CA PHE A 147 -0.96 23.85 4.66
C PHE A 147 -0.36 24.66 5.81
N SER A 148 0.72 24.18 6.42
CA SER A 148 1.43 24.90 7.48
C SER A 148 2.44 25.90 6.89
N ASN A 149 3.13 25.53 5.81
CA ASN A 149 4.12 26.40 5.17
C ASN A 149 3.52 27.50 4.26
N SER A 150 2.24 27.42 3.91
CA SER A 150 1.56 28.46 3.13
C SER A 150 1.11 29.66 3.97
N ARG A 151 1.07 29.55 5.30
CA ARG A 151 0.63 30.61 6.22
C ARG A 151 1.72 31.57 6.67
N THR A 152 2.99 31.23 6.51
CA THR A 152 4.14 32.07 6.93
C THR A 152 4.46 33.21 5.97
N VAL A 153 3.95 33.18 4.73
CA VAL A 153 4.20 34.24 3.71
C VAL A 153 3.14 35.34 3.68
N ALA A 154 2.05 35.23 4.45
CA ALA A 154 0.95 36.21 4.46
C ALA A 154 1.06 37.27 5.59
N SER A 155 2.16 37.29 6.35
CA SER A 155 2.35 38.19 7.49
C SER A 155 3.67 38.96 7.49
N SER A 156 4.27 39.22 6.32
CA SER A 156 5.45 40.10 6.19
C SER A 156 5.14 41.33 5.36
#